data_AF-A0A4R1CL63-F1
#
_entry.id   AF-A0A4R1CL63-F1
#
_cell.length_a   1.000
_cell.length_b   1.000
_cell.length_c   1.000
_cell.angle_alpha   90.00
_cell.angle_beta   90.00
_cell.angle_gamma   90.00
#
_symmetry.space_group_name_H-M   'P 1'
#
loop_
_entity.id
_entity.type
_entity.pdbx_description
1 polymer ?
#
loop_
_entity_poly.entity_id
_entity_poly.type
_entity_poly.pdbx_seq_one_letter_code
_entity_poly.pdbx_strand_id
1 'polypeptide(L)'
;MRRRSTQALLGALLLPVALTPAVVSSPASAKEHRVPAQSSPAAEKALDRVLDLMGKRAPSAHGRPTDATLALLNLRRHYSSLDSADRRTAHGLFARPDSASGSADQTESAWSLDTAETAALQQSCNDRFCVHWVPSGTPDDSGAPSHNGATQSYVNAAVAAMSTSWDAEVTTMGYDRPDGDGTEDGGQDLVDLYLVDTATPDNLTLGYAYPENSSEPAEDAGYVDFGYDGFAVVDNDMAELAGTGTGTAVALRTAIAHEFFHLIQFGYDIYESPWLMESTASWMEHQVYPADNGNPHALKYSSMRNPWLPLDTENGGTEYGNWVYQQLTTERLGTDTVLHIWQNAGSQGGDNTRSSMETAYNEAGSSALNEFRMFLAASMAPRRYWSEGDDFYPAATMAKNWTLSTAKKSTGKWWASADHMAAVDFSIKPDAHLTGPWKLRLTADPRVTLNNTGYVMVVYKDGHIGTSPLIFNRGDKLVRSMPFSSKSVSRVGVSLGNASGWQDGHVYDFRFDIWR
;
A
#
# COMPACT_ATOMS: atom_id res chain seq x y z
N MET A 1 0.92 11.26 -93.84
CA MET A 1 -0.25 11.83 -94.54
C MET A 1 -0.78 13.03 -93.75
N ARG A 2 -0.86 14.20 -94.39
CA ARG A 2 -1.38 15.46 -93.83
C ARG A 2 -2.90 15.42 -93.66
N ARG A 3 -3.41 15.96 -92.54
CA ARG A 3 -4.72 16.66 -92.34
C ARG A 3 -4.56 17.42 -91.00
N ARG A 4 -4.44 18.76 -90.97
CA ARG A 4 -5.50 19.81 -90.94
C ARG A 4 -6.54 19.50 -89.85
N SER A 5 -6.91 20.39 -88.91
CA SER A 5 -7.31 21.79 -89.12
C SER A 5 -7.40 22.61 -87.82
N THR A 6 -7.01 23.88 -87.92
CA THR A 6 -7.64 25.13 -87.42
C THR A 6 -8.23 25.26 -86.01
N GLN A 7 -7.66 26.25 -85.31
CA GLN A 7 -8.21 27.01 -84.18
C GLN A 7 -9.54 27.70 -84.52
N ALA A 8 -10.43 27.79 -83.53
CA ALA A 8 -11.53 28.73 -83.49
C ALA A 8 -11.70 29.26 -82.06
N LEU A 9 -11.84 30.58 -81.94
CA LEU A 9 -12.13 31.33 -80.72
C LEU A 9 -13.42 30.87 -80.05
N LEU A 10 -13.45 30.82 -78.72
CA LEU A 10 -14.68 31.01 -77.96
C LEU A 10 -14.44 31.95 -76.77
N GLY A 11 -15.38 32.87 -76.62
CA GLY A 11 -15.34 34.02 -75.73
C GLY A 11 -15.57 33.67 -74.26
N ALA A 12 -15.08 34.56 -73.42
CA ALA A 12 -15.20 34.52 -71.98
C ALA A 12 -16.65 34.72 -71.53
N LEU A 13 -17.22 33.71 -70.87
CA LEU A 13 -18.33 33.88 -69.92
C LEU A 13 -17.73 33.92 -68.51
N LEU A 14 -17.84 35.07 -67.86
CA LEU A 14 -17.53 35.27 -66.45
C LEU A 14 -18.68 34.65 -65.61
N LEU A 15 -18.42 33.51 -65.00
CA LEU A 15 -19.22 32.95 -63.89
C LEU A 15 -18.74 33.59 -62.58
N PRO A 16 -19.62 34.16 -61.74
CA PRO A 16 -19.24 34.57 -60.40
C PRO A 16 -19.04 33.33 -59.54
N VAL A 17 -17.77 32.97 -59.29
CA VAL A 17 -17.41 32.02 -58.23
C VAL A 17 -17.62 32.75 -56.90
N ALA A 18 -18.65 32.36 -56.16
CA ALA A 18 -18.80 32.74 -54.76
C ALA A 18 -17.63 32.11 -53.98
N LEU A 19 -16.66 32.94 -53.58
CA LEU A 19 -15.64 32.59 -52.61
C LEU A 19 -16.34 32.34 -51.27
N THR A 20 -16.54 31.07 -50.92
CA THR A 20 -16.74 30.69 -49.53
C THR A 20 -15.45 31.01 -48.77
N PRO A 21 -15.48 31.76 -47.66
CA PRO A 21 -14.29 31.94 -46.85
C PRO A 21 -13.83 30.56 -46.38
N ALA A 22 -12.58 30.22 -46.70
CA ALA A 22 -11.90 29.12 -46.04
C ALA A 22 -11.92 29.43 -44.54
N VAL A 23 -12.71 28.65 -43.79
CA VAL A 23 -12.59 28.59 -42.34
C VAL A 23 -11.23 27.96 -42.11
N VAL A 24 -10.22 28.81 -41.94
CA VAL A 24 -8.96 28.40 -41.32
C VAL A 24 -9.36 27.97 -39.93
N SER A 25 -9.49 26.66 -39.72
CA SER A 25 -9.54 26.09 -38.38
C SER A 25 -8.28 26.56 -37.69
N SER A 26 -8.43 27.50 -36.76
CA SER A 26 -7.35 27.85 -35.85
C SER A 26 -6.80 26.55 -35.27
N PRO A 27 -5.46 26.36 -35.19
CA PRO A 27 -4.94 25.26 -34.39
C PRO A 27 -5.59 25.41 -33.01
N ALA A 28 -6.17 24.32 -32.50
CA ALA A 28 -6.66 24.27 -31.15
C ALA A 28 -5.55 24.83 -30.26
N SER A 29 -5.81 25.98 -29.64
CA SER A 29 -4.89 26.55 -28.66
C SER A 29 -4.64 25.43 -27.66
N ALA A 30 -3.38 25.00 -27.54
CA ALA A 30 -2.94 24.35 -26.32
C ALA A 30 -3.50 25.20 -25.18
N LYS A 31 -4.26 24.61 -24.27
CA LYS A 31 -4.64 25.32 -23.05
C LYS A 31 -3.30 25.63 -22.38
N GLU A 32 -2.90 26.90 -22.35
CA GLU A 32 -1.86 27.33 -21.43
C GLU A 32 -2.33 26.92 -20.04
N HIS A 33 -1.69 25.90 -19.47
CA HIS A 33 -1.92 25.50 -18.09
C HIS A 33 -1.42 26.66 -17.23
N ARG A 34 -2.34 27.50 -16.76
CA ARG A 34 -2.00 28.57 -15.82
C ARG A 34 -1.90 27.96 -14.44
N VAL A 35 -0.74 28.15 -13.80
CA VAL A 35 -0.57 27.89 -12.38
C VAL A 35 -1.77 28.51 -11.62
N PRO A 36 -2.45 27.76 -10.74
CA PRO A 36 -3.55 28.27 -9.96
C PRO A 36 -3.17 29.54 -9.19
N ALA A 37 -4.11 30.49 -9.07
CA ALA A 37 -3.90 31.68 -8.25
C ALA A 37 -3.90 31.37 -6.74
N GLN A 38 -4.50 30.24 -6.36
CA GLN A 38 -4.50 29.68 -5.01
C GLN A 38 -4.50 28.17 -5.11
N SER A 39 -3.81 27.51 -4.18
CA SER A 39 -3.83 26.06 -4.01
C SER A 39 -5.24 25.52 -3.77
N SER A 40 -5.53 24.34 -4.30
CA SER A 40 -6.78 23.65 -3.96
C SER A 40 -6.76 23.16 -2.51
N PRO A 41 -7.91 23.03 -1.81
CA PRO A 41 -7.93 22.53 -0.44
C PRO A 41 -7.31 21.12 -0.26
N ALA A 42 -7.38 20.27 -1.29
CA ALA A 42 -6.75 18.95 -1.26
C ALA A 42 -5.22 19.05 -1.37
N ALA A 43 -4.72 19.93 -2.24
CA ALA A 43 -3.30 20.16 -2.43
C ALA A 43 -2.67 20.85 -1.20
N GLU A 44 -3.36 21.85 -0.61
CA GLU A 44 -2.96 22.47 0.66
C GLU A 44 -2.87 21.43 1.78
N LYS A 45 -3.87 20.53 1.88
CA LYS A 45 -3.86 19.45 2.89
C LYS A 45 -2.71 18.47 2.68
N ALA A 46 -2.40 18.11 1.44
CA ALA A 46 -1.28 17.22 1.12
C ALA A 46 0.06 17.88 1.48
N LEU A 47 0.24 19.16 1.15
CA LEU A 47 1.45 19.92 1.52
C LEU A 47 1.59 20.05 3.03
N ASP A 48 0.52 20.45 3.72
CA ASP A 48 0.48 20.56 5.18
C ASP A 48 0.84 19.24 5.86
N ARG A 49 0.46 18.10 5.27
CA ARG A 49 0.78 16.79 5.82
C ARG A 49 2.27 16.45 5.76
N VAL A 50 2.93 16.74 4.63
CA VAL A 50 4.38 16.54 4.50
C VAL A 50 5.14 17.49 5.43
N LEU A 51 4.70 18.74 5.54
CA LEU A 51 5.30 19.71 6.45
C LEU A 51 5.14 19.32 7.94
N ASP A 52 4.02 18.69 8.31
CA ASP A 52 3.78 18.16 9.66
C ASP A 52 4.76 17.01 9.99
N LEU A 53 4.94 16.07 9.06
CA LEU A 53 5.90 14.97 9.20
C LEU A 53 7.34 15.47 9.36
N MET A 54 7.73 16.49 8.59
CA MET A 54 9.07 17.06 8.68
C MET A 54 9.24 18.06 9.83
N GLY A 55 8.30 18.14 10.79
CA GLY A 55 8.41 19.01 11.97
C GLY A 55 8.38 20.51 11.65
N LYS A 56 8.00 20.90 10.43
CA LYS A 56 7.93 22.29 9.96
C LYS A 56 6.61 22.98 10.33
N ARG A 57 5.64 22.25 10.88
CA ARG A 57 4.36 22.78 11.35
C ARG A 57 3.93 22.08 12.64
N ALA A 58 3.06 22.74 13.40
CA ALA A 58 2.53 22.15 14.63
C ALA A 58 1.65 20.93 14.29
N PRO A 59 1.70 19.84 15.09
CA PRO A 59 0.91 18.64 14.90
C PRO A 59 -0.54 18.95 14.59
N SER A 60 -1.00 18.53 13.41
CA SER A 60 -2.43 18.60 13.09
C SER A 60 -3.22 17.69 14.04
N ALA A 61 -4.40 18.13 14.50
CA ALA A 61 -5.23 17.37 15.44
C ALA A 61 -5.84 16.07 14.86
N HIS A 62 -5.30 15.57 13.74
CA HIS A 62 -5.87 14.50 12.93
C HIS A 62 -4.85 13.38 12.72
N GLY A 63 -4.98 12.33 13.53
CA GLY A 63 -4.50 10.98 13.22
C GLY A 63 -2.99 10.77 13.34
N ARG A 64 -2.63 9.51 13.57
CA ARG A 64 -1.27 8.96 13.78
C ARG A 64 -0.29 9.32 12.64
N PRO A 65 1.04 9.11 12.82
CA PRO A 65 2.01 9.39 11.76
C PRO A 65 1.59 8.71 10.45
N THR A 66 1.57 9.47 9.37
CA THR A 66 1.44 8.90 8.02
C THR A 66 2.81 8.42 7.60
N ASP A 67 2.80 7.39 6.78
CA ASP A 67 3.94 7.06 5.95
C ASP A 67 4.46 8.29 5.18
N ALA A 68 5.78 8.46 5.13
CA ALA A 68 6.43 9.60 4.48
C ALA A 68 6.43 9.46 2.95
N THR A 69 6.68 8.25 2.44
CA THR A 69 6.59 7.89 1.01
C THR A 69 5.22 8.25 0.46
N LEU A 70 4.14 7.77 1.07
CA LEU A 70 2.76 8.02 0.63
C LEU A 70 2.35 9.49 0.77
N ALA A 71 2.83 10.18 1.81
CA ALA A 71 2.56 11.61 1.97
C ALA A 71 3.19 12.43 0.83
N LEU A 72 4.43 12.11 0.45
CA LEU A 72 5.14 12.74 -0.66
C LEU A 72 4.48 12.40 -2.00
N LEU A 73 4.09 11.15 -2.23
CA LEU A 73 3.34 10.73 -3.42
C LEU A 73 2.02 11.47 -3.54
N ASN A 74 1.27 11.60 -2.45
CA ASN A 74 0.01 12.34 -2.45
C ASN A 74 0.22 13.82 -2.79
N LEU A 75 1.27 14.45 -2.24
CA LEU A 75 1.64 15.82 -2.61
C LEU A 75 2.01 15.92 -4.10
N ARG A 76 2.79 14.98 -4.63
CA ARG A 76 3.18 14.92 -6.06
C ARG A 76 1.94 14.81 -6.97
N ARG A 77 1.00 13.93 -6.63
CA ARG A 77 -0.28 13.77 -7.35
C ARG A 77 -1.13 15.05 -7.37
N HIS A 78 -0.95 15.93 -6.37
CA HIS A 78 -1.64 17.21 -6.27
C HIS A 78 -0.81 18.43 -6.69
N TYR A 79 0.42 18.24 -7.16
CA TYR A 79 1.38 19.32 -7.44
C TYR A 79 0.83 20.36 -8.43
N SER A 80 0.16 19.90 -9.50
CA SER A 80 -0.44 20.79 -10.51
C SER A 80 -1.53 21.71 -9.93
N SER A 81 -2.11 21.34 -8.79
CA SER A 81 -3.17 22.09 -8.10
C SER A 81 -2.65 23.03 -6.99
N LEU A 82 -1.32 23.17 -6.84
CA LEU A 82 -0.68 24.14 -5.94
C LEU A 82 -0.49 25.49 -6.66
N ASP A 83 -0.58 26.58 -5.90
CA ASP A 83 -0.16 27.90 -6.36
C ASP A 83 1.36 28.03 -6.46
N SER A 84 1.85 29.16 -6.97
CA SER A 84 3.28 29.34 -7.20
C SER A 84 4.14 29.30 -5.93
N ALA A 85 3.62 29.71 -4.77
CA ALA A 85 4.39 29.70 -3.52
C ALA A 85 4.46 28.29 -2.94
N ASP A 86 3.34 27.59 -2.95
CA ASP A 86 3.26 26.22 -2.48
C ASP A 86 4.03 25.26 -3.40
N ARG A 87 4.04 25.47 -4.73
CA ARG A 87 4.88 24.70 -5.66
C ARG A 87 6.37 24.84 -5.34
N ARG A 88 6.86 26.05 -5.01
CA ARG A 88 8.27 26.25 -4.59
C ARG A 88 8.59 25.48 -3.32
N THR A 89 7.67 25.49 -2.36
CA THR A 89 7.81 24.71 -1.12
C THR A 89 7.85 23.22 -1.44
N ALA A 90 6.89 22.71 -2.22
CA ALA A 90 6.81 21.31 -2.62
C ALA A 90 8.06 20.84 -3.38
N HIS A 91 8.59 21.65 -4.30
CA HIS A 91 9.81 21.33 -5.03
C HIS A 91 11.02 21.13 -4.07
N GLY A 92 11.13 21.91 -3.00
CA GLY A 92 12.16 21.68 -1.98
C GLY A 92 11.96 20.40 -1.17
N LEU A 93 10.70 19.95 -1.00
CA LEU A 93 10.38 18.70 -0.31
C LEU A 93 10.65 17.45 -1.17
N PHE A 94 10.70 17.62 -2.49
CA PHE A 94 10.95 16.56 -3.47
C PHE A 94 12.42 16.38 -3.82
N ALA A 95 13.28 17.29 -3.36
CA ALA A 95 14.70 17.28 -3.67
C ALA A 95 15.42 16.11 -2.98
N ARG A 96 16.47 15.60 -3.63
CA ARG A 96 17.39 14.66 -3.00
C ARG A 96 18.08 15.31 -1.80
N PRO A 97 18.48 14.54 -0.77
CA PRO A 97 19.13 15.10 0.41
C PRO A 97 20.40 15.92 0.12
N ASP A 98 21.12 15.58 -0.95
CA ASP A 98 22.36 16.21 -1.40
C ASP A 98 22.17 17.32 -2.44
N SER A 99 20.93 17.62 -2.83
CA SER A 99 20.62 18.71 -3.76
C SER A 99 21.02 20.04 -3.13
N ALA A 100 21.95 20.75 -3.78
CA ALA A 100 22.54 21.97 -3.25
C ALA A 100 21.48 22.98 -2.77
N SER A 101 21.53 23.31 -1.47
CA SER A 101 20.83 24.41 -0.80
C SER A 101 21.36 25.78 -1.26
N GLY A 102 21.41 26.00 -2.58
CA GLY A 102 22.13 27.12 -3.20
C GLY A 102 21.28 28.32 -3.60
N SER A 103 19.94 28.26 -3.52
CA SER A 103 19.08 29.41 -3.79
C SER A 103 18.33 29.82 -2.54
N ALA A 104 18.31 31.13 -2.25
CA ALA A 104 17.66 31.75 -1.08
C ALA A 104 16.12 31.54 -1.02
N ASP A 105 15.57 30.75 -1.93
CA ASP A 105 14.15 30.43 -2.09
C ASP A 105 13.82 28.93 -1.83
N GLN A 106 14.82 28.09 -1.50
CA GLN A 106 14.55 26.71 -1.09
C GLN A 106 14.24 26.64 0.40
N THR A 107 13.09 26.07 0.75
CA THR A 107 12.81 25.69 2.13
C THR A 107 13.60 24.41 2.44
N GLU A 108 14.77 24.51 3.07
CA GLU A 108 15.56 23.38 3.59
C GLU A 108 14.65 22.35 4.25
N SER A 109 14.55 21.13 3.71
CA SER A 109 13.76 20.06 4.32
C SER A 109 14.43 19.64 5.63
N ALA A 110 13.66 19.08 6.57
CA ALA A 110 14.28 18.56 7.80
C ALA A 110 15.23 17.38 7.53
N TRP A 111 15.19 16.83 6.31
CA TRP A 111 15.97 15.70 5.84
C TRP A 111 16.91 16.10 4.69
N SER A 112 17.20 17.39 4.51
CA SER A 112 18.22 17.88 3.58
C SER A 112 19.55 18.07 4.28
N LEU A 113 20.63 17.81 3.57
CA LEU A 113 21.98 18.05 4.04
C LEU A 113 22.36 19.53 3.86
N ASP A 114 23.07 20.07 4.84
CA ASP A 114 23.60 21.44 4.74
C ASP A 114 24.84 21.53 3.83
N THR A 115 25.39 22.74 3.65
CA THR A 115 26.50 22.94 2.71
C THR A 115 27.75 22.17 3.11
N ALA A 116 28.09 22.14 4.40
CA ALA A 116 29.23 21.42 4.94
C ALA A 116 29.04 19.89 4.83
N GLU A 117 27.84 19.40 5.11
CA GLU A 117 27.45 17.99 5.02
C GLU A 117 27.49 17.49 3.58
N THR A 118 26.87 18.21 2.62
CA THR A 118 26.93 17.88 1.20
C THR A 118 28.38 17.86 0.68
N ALA A 119 29.22 18.80 1.13
CA ALA A 119 30.64 18.84 0.75
C ALA A 119 31.46 17.66 1.33
N ALA A 120 30.99 17.06 2.43
CA ALA A 120 31.62 15.93 3.11
C ALA A 120 31.00 14.56 2.73
N LEU A 121 29.95 14.56 1.91
CA LEU A 121 29.21 13.36 1.51
C LEU A 121 30.14 12.31 0.90
N GLN A 122 29.98 11.08 1.36
CA GLN A 122 30.66 9.90 0.81
C GLN A 122 29.63 8.97 0.19
N GLN A 123 30.10 8.17 -0.77
CA GLN A 123 29.29 7.17 -1.43
C GLN A 123 30.02 5.85 -1.60
N SER A 124 29.27 4.75 -1.58
CA SER A 124 29.75 3.41 -1.88
C SER A 124 28.83 2.79 -2.92
N CYS A 125 29.35 2.61 -4.13
CA CYS A 125 28.59 2.14 -5.28
C CYS A 125 29.05 0.76 -5.76
N ASN A 126 28.13 0.01 -6.35
CA ASN A 126 28.41 -1.12 -7.22
C ASN A 126 27.75 -0.90 -8.59
N ASP A 127 27.51 -1.95 -9.36
CA ASP A 127 26.86 -1.90 -10.68
C ASP A 127 25.32 -1.83 -10.62
N ARG A 128 24.74 -1.69 -9.43
CA ARG A 128 23.28 -1.72 -9.18
C ARG A 128 22.79 -0.52 -8.38
N PHE A 129 23.54 -0.09 -7.37
CA PHE A 129 23.14 0.98 -6.47
C PHE A 129 24.33 1.73 -5.86
N CYS A 130 24.06 2.92 -5.33
CA CYS A 130 24.94 3.71 -4.49
C CYS A 130 24.30 3.95 -3.10
N VAL A 131 25.11 3.81 -2.04
CA VAL A 131 24.72 4.26 -0.69
C VAL A 131 25.49 5.53 -0.36
N HIS A 132 24.79 6.60 -0.03
CA HIS A 132 25.31 7.93 0.30
C HIS A 132 25.19 8.21 1.79
N TRP A 133 26.22 8.80 2.40
CA TRP A 133 26.20 9.15 3.83
C TRP A 133 27.14 10.30 4.18
N VAL A 134 26.80 11.01 5.25
CA VAL A 134 27.72 11.92 5.93
C VAL A 134 28.53 11.13 6.96
N PRO A 135 29.88 11.16 6.95
CA PRO A 135 30.67 10.45 7.94
C PRO A 135 30.42 10.96 9.36
N SER A 136 30.26 10.06 10.34
CA SER A 136 30.11 10.43 11.75
C SER A 136 31.25 11.33 12.24
N GLY A 137 30.90 12.41 12.93
CA GLY A 137 31.83 13.44 13.42
C GLY A 137 32.12 14.57 12.41
N THR A 138 31.54 14.52 11.21
CA THR A 138 31.51 15.67 10.29
C THR A 138 30.79 16.85 10.96
N PRO A 139 31.35 18.08 10.92
CA PRO A 139 30.65 19.25 11.40
C PRO A 139 29.57 19.73 10.42
N ASP A 140 28.46 20.21 10.94
CA ASP A 140 27.43 20.98 10.23
C ASP A 140 27.92 22.43 9.94
N ASP A 141 27.10 23.23 9.26
CA ASP A 141 27.39 24.63 8.92
C ASP A 141 27.57 25.53 10.16
N SER A 142 27.06 25.11 11.32
CA SER A 142 27.28 25.79 12.61
C SER A 142 28.62 25.42 13.27
N GLY A 143 29.29 24.37 12.77
CA GLY A 143 30.50 23.79 13.32
C GLY A 143 30.25 22.76 14.44
N ALA A 144 29.00 22.40 14.71
CA ALA A 144 28.64 21.33 15.65
C ALA A 144 28.70 19.97 14.94
N PRO A 145 28.87 18.84 15.65
CA PRO A 145 28.76 17.53 15.01
C PRO A 145 27.39 17.35 14.35
N SER A 146 27.40 17.00 13.07
CA SER A 146 26.22 16.72 12.26
C SER A 146 25.41 15.58 12.88
N HIS A 147 24.09 15.78 12.90
CA HIS A 147 23.11 14.77 13.28
C HIS A 147 22.94 13.71 12.19
N ASN A 148 23.21 14.06 10.92
CA ASN A 148 23.23 13.17 9.76
C ASN A 148 24.43 12.21 9.72
N GLY A 149 25.36 12.27 10.68
CA GLY A 149 26.60 11.49 10.67
C GLY A 149 26.45 9.98 10.92
N ALA A 150 26.65 9.14 9.90
CA ALA A 150 26.64 7.67 10.01
C ALA A 150 28.03 7.07 10.30
N THR A 151 28.07 6.02 11.13
CA THR A 151 29.33 5.28 11.38
C THR A 151 29.66 4.32 10.23
N GLN A 152 30.95 4.07 9.96
CA GLN A 152 31.34 3.13 8.91
C GLN A 152 30.77 1.71 9.10
N SER A 153 30.62 1.25 10.35
CA SER A 153 29.98 -0.03 10.64
C SER A 153 28.51 -0.05 10.25
N TYR A 154 27.80 1.06 10.45
CA TYR A 154 26.40 1.20 10.05
C TYR A 154 26.26 1.25 8.53
N VAL A 155 27.10 2.04 7.86
CA VAL A 155 27.19 2.10 6.39
C VAL A 155 27.43 0.71 5.78
N ASN A 156 28.37 -0.07 6.34
CA ASN A 156 28.64 -1.43 5.86
C ASN A 156 27.41 -2.35 6.02
N ALA A 157 26.63 -2.16 7.09
CA ALA A 157 25.40 -2.91 7.31
C ALA A 157 24.30 -2.49 6.32
N ALA A 158 24.18 -1.19 6.02
CA ALA A 158 23.24 -0.66 5.04
C ALA A 158 23.56 -1.18 3.63
N VAL A 159 24.82 -1.14 3.19
CA VAL A 159 25.27 -1.69 1.91
C VAL A 159 24.97 -3.19 1.80
N ALA A 160 25.20 -3.95 2.87
CA ALA A 160 24.89 -5.38 2.90
C ALA A 160 23.38 -5.66 2.85
N ALA A 161 22.59 -4.85 3.55
CA ALA A 161 21.13 -4.94 3.53
C ALA A 161 20.58 -4.65 2.13
N MET A 162 21.03 -3.56 1.49
CA MET A 162 20.63 -3.19 0.13
C MET A 162 21.00 -4.28 -0.89
N SER A 163 22.20 -4.87 -0.78
CA SER A 163 22.57 -6.00 -1.63
C SER A 163 21.68 -7.22 -1.40
N THR A 164 21.28 -7.49 -0.16
CA THR A 164 20.41 -8.62 0.17
C THR A 164 19.00 -8.40 -0.36
N SER A 165 18.44 -7.19 -0.18
CA SER A 165 17.14 -6.80 -0.73
C SER A 165 17.13 -6.89 -2.25
N TRP A 166 18.17 -6.39 -2.94
CA TRP A 166 18.28 -6.53 -4.39
C TRP A 166 18.30 -8.00 -4.86
N ASP A 167 19.12 -8.84 -4.23
CA ASP A 167 19.23 -10.26 -4.60
C ASP A 167 17.92 -11.01 -4.34
N ALA A 168 17.20 -10.66 -3.27
CA ALA A 168 15.91 -11.26 -2.95
C ALA A 168 14.81 -10.78 -3.91
N GLU A 169 14.60 -9.48 -4.02
CA GLU A 169 13.46 -8.89 -4.74
C GLU A 169 13.64 -9.02 -6.26
N VAL A 170 14.74 -8.51 -6.79
CA VAL A 170 14.95 -8.49 -8.26
C VAL A 170 15.41 -9.87 -8.75
N THR A 171 16.42 -10.46 -8.13
CA THR A 171 17.06 -11.67 -8.69
C THR A 171 16.30 -12.96 -8.37
N THR A 172 15.78 -13.08 -7.14
CA THR A 172 15.13 -14.32 -6.68
C THR A 172 13.63 -14.30 -6.94
N MET A 173 12.94 -13.21 -6.62
CA MET A 173 11.48 -13.08 -6.82
C MET A 173 11.11 -12.60 -8.23
N GLY A 174 12.05 -12.00 -8.97
CA GLY A 174 11.88 -11.66 -10.38
C GLY A 174 11.10 -10.38 -10.65
N TYR A 175 11.04 -9.47 -9.66
CA TYR A 175 10.55 -8.12 -9.92
C TYR A 175 11.44 -7.39 -10.92
N ASP A 176 10.85 -6.49 -11.70
CA ASP A 176 11.63 -5.61 -12.56
C ASP A 176 12.56 -4.76 -11.69
N ARG A 177 13.78 -4.55 -12.19
CA ARG A 177 14.72 -3.66 -11.52
C ARG A 177 14.13 -2.24 -11.53
N PRO A 178 14.30 -1.44 -10.46
CA PRO A 178 13.98 -0.02 -10.53
C PRO A 178 14.78 0.62 -11.66
N ASP A 179 14.20 1.63 -12.29
CA ASP A 179 14.96 2.47 -13.21
C ASP A 179 16.03 3.23 -12.41
N GLY A 180 17.23 3.36 -12.99
CA GLY A 180 18.27 4.18 -12.42
C GLY A 180 17.99 5.66 -12.66
N ASP A 181 18.73 6.52 -11.97
CA ASP A 181 18.65 7.99 -12.07
C ASP A 181 19.16 8.58 -13.40
N GLY A 182 19.45 7.73 -14.39
CA GLY A 182 20.06 8.11 -15.64
C GLY A 182 21.43 8.78 -15.46
N THR A 183 21.72 9.78 -16.30
CA THR A 183 23.02 10.51 -16.24
C THR A 183 22.83 12.03 -16.16
N GLU A 184 21.58 12.50 -16.05
CA GLU A 184 21.23 13.93 -16.20
C GLU A 184 21.74 14.77 -15.02
N ASP A 185 21.91 14.18 -13.84
CA ASP A 185 22.50 14.82 -12.65
C ASP A 185 24.00 14.46 -12.44
N GLY A 186 24.64 13.85 -13.44
CA GLY A 186 26.04 13.41 -13.36
C GLY A 186 26.24 12.06 -12.66
N GLY A 187 25.15 11.33 -12.40
CA GLY A 187 25.08 9.99 -11.80
C GLY A 187 25.49 8.84 -12.73
N GLN A 188 25.34 7.60 -12.23
CA GLN A 188 25.77 6.36 -12.89
C GLN A 188 24.62 5.49 -13.42
N ASP A 189 23.39 6.02 -13.52
CA ASP A 189 22.18 5.25 -13.83
C ASP A 189 21.99 4.11 -12.83
N LEU A 190 22.08 4.47 -11.54
CA LEU A 190 22.03 3.55 -10.40
C LEU A 190 20.93 3.95 -9.44
N VAL A 191 20.46 3.00 -8.63
CA VAL A 191 19.54 3.31 -7.53
C VAL A 191 20.31 3.99 -6.39
N ASP A 192 19.78 5.11 -5.89
CA ASP A 192 20.38 5.85 -4.77
C ASP A 192 19.66 5.62 -3.45
N LEU A 193 20.45 5.27 -2.42
CA LEU A 193 20.01 5.18 -1.03
C LEU A 193 20.80 6.17 -0.18
N TYR A 194 20.12 7.12 0.45
CA TYR A 194 20.74 8.09 1.35
C TYR A 194 20.55 7.68 2.82
N LEU A 195 21.60 7.84 3.62
CA LEU A 195 21.54 7.72 5.08
C LEU A 195 21.50 9.11 5.70
N VAL A 196 20.33 9.49 6.22
CA VAL A 196 20.03 10.83 6.79
C VAL A 196 19.29 10.64 8.10
N ASP A 197 19.43 11.56 9.05
CA ASP A 197 18.67 11.52 10.30
C ASP A 197 17.19 11.85 10.01
N THR A 198 16.35 10.82 9.93
CA THR A 198 14.92 10.96 9.60
C THR A 198 14.01 10.73 10.79
N ALA A 199 14.50 10.01 11.80
CA ALA A 199 13.77 9.66 13.00
C ALA A 199 14.10 10.62 14.15
N THR A 200 13.09 10.94 14.94
CA THR A 200 13.24 11.69 16.19
C THR A 200 12.36 11.04 17.26
N PRO A 201 12.55 11.37 18.55
CA PRO A 201 11.67 10.88 19.62
C PRO A 201 10.19 11.23 19.41
N ASP A 202 9.89 12.30 18.67
CA ASP A 202 8.54 12.80 18.41
C ASP A 202 7.98 12.38 17.03
N ASN A 203 8.85 11.98 16.08
CA ASN A 203 8.46 11.44 14.78
C ASN A 203 9.37 10.27 14.36
N LEU A 204 8.82 9.05 14.28
CA LEU A 204 9.57 7.83 14.00
C LEU A 204 9.51 7.45 12.51
N THR A 205 10.03 8.30 11.63
CA THR A 205 10.21 7.99 10.20
C THR A 205 11.52 7.21 10.04
N LEU A 206 11.43 5.90 9.76
CA LEU A 206 12.60 5.02 9.61
C LEU A 206 13.22 5.11 8.20
N GLY A 207 12.43 5.56 7.24
CA GLY A 207 12.84 5.77 5.86
C GLY A 207 11.68 6.33 5.04
N TYR A 208 11.98 6.67 3.79
CA TYR A 208 11.01 6.98 2.75
C TYR A 208 11.64 6.78 1.36
N ALA A 209 10.82 6.58 0.36
CA ALA A 209 11.18 6.60 -1.04
C ALA A 209 10.45 7.74 -1.76
N TYR A 210 11.06 8.26 -2.82
CA TYR A 210 10.45 9.29 -3.64
C TYR A 210 10.69 9.02 -5.13
N PRO A 211 9.63 8.99 -5.97
CA PRO A 211 9.81 8.88 -7.41
C PRO A 211 10.28 10.23 -7.95
N GLU A 212 11.33 10.22 -8.76
CA GLU A 212 11.80 11.39 -9.47
C GLU A 212 11.42 11.31 -10.95
N ASN A 213 11.55 12.43 -11.66
CA ASN A 213 11.58 12.45 -13.12
C ASN A 213 12.23 13.77 -13.54
N SER A 214 13.04 13.78 -14.59
CA SER A 214 13.76 14.98 -15.04
C SER A 214 12.86 16.06 -15.68
N SER A 215 11.56 15.80 -15.78
CA SER A 215 10.55 16.75 -16.21
C SER A 215 9.53 16.93 -15.09
N GLU A 216 9.27 18.17 -14.65
CA GLU A 216 8.19 18.54 -13.72
C GLU A 216 7.00 17.56 -13.81
N PRO A 217 6.40 17.10 -12.68
CA PRO A 217 5.39 16.04 -12.64
C PRO A 217 4.43 16.17 -13.83
N ALA A 218 4.56 15.26 -14.81
CA ALA A 218 4.15 15.52 -16.19
C ALA A 218 2.71 16.06 -16.25
N GLU A 219 2.55 17.35 -16.57
CA GLU A 219 1.24 18.04 -16.48
C GLU A 219 0.22 17.57 -17.53
N ASP A 220 0.60 16.76 -18.52
CA ASP A 220 -0.31 16.12 -19.49
C ASP A 220 0.50 15.25 -20.47
N ALA A 221 0.65 13.95 -20.20
CA ALA A 221 1.12 13.01 -21.22
C ALA A 221 0.02 11.97 -21.49
N GLY A 222 -0.72 12.16 -22.58
CA GLY A 222 -1.66 11.17 -23.15
C GLY A 222 -0.98 9.87 -23.66
N TYR A 223 0.24 9.62 -23.21
CA TYR A 223 1.01 8.39 -23.22
C TYR A 223 1.80 8.43 -21.92
N VAL A 224 1.31 7.73 -20.91
CA VAL A 224 1.85 7.79 -19.56
C VAL A 224 2.76 6.60 -19.40
N ASP A 225 4.07 6.87 -19.41
CA ASP A 225 4.98 6.02 -18.66
C ASP A 225 4.58 6.15 -17.19
N PHE A 226 4.15 5.03 -16.60
CA PHE A 226 3.76 4.98 -15.18
C PHE A 226 4.96 4.60 -14.30
N GLY A 227 6.04 4.15 -14.93
CA GLY A 227 7.32 3.90 -14.31
C GLY A 227 8.06 5.20 -14.02
N TYR A 228 8.59 5.30 -12.81
CA TYR A 228 9.45 6.40 -12.38
C TYR A 228 10.73 5.80 -11.81
N ASP A 229 11.85 6.46 -12.09
CA ASP A 229 13.06 6.34 -11.27
C ASP A 229 12.82 6.97 -9.90
N GLY A 230 13.78 6.85 -8.99
CA GLY A 230 13.65 7.43 -7.67
C GLY A 230 14.82 7.09 -6.76
N PHE A 231 14.78 7.73 -5.59
CA PHE A 231 15.74 7.49 -4.52
C PHE A 231 15.02 7.09 -3.24
N ALA A 232 15.75 6.40 -2.39
CA ALA A 232 15.32 6.07 -1.04
C ALA A 232 16.19 6.79 -0.02
N VAL A 233 15.61 7.07 1.15
CA VAL A 233 16.29 7.63 2.32
C VAL A 233 15.96 6.72 3.50
N VAL A 234 16.95 6.35 4.28
CA VAL A 234 16.79 5.53 5.49
C VAL A 234 17.53 6.20 6.63
N ASP A 235 16.96 6.08 7.83
CA ASP A 235 17.53 6.67 9.04
C ASP A 235 19.01 6.27 9.22
N ASN A 236 19.85 7.23 9.59
CA ASN A 236 21.30 7.09 9.55
C ASN A 236 21.90 6.30 10.73
N ASP A 237 21.14 6.00 11.78
CA ASP A 237 21.63 5.19 12.91
C ASP A 237 20.59 4.32 13.64
N MET A 238 19.29 4.56 13.42
CA MET A 238 18.14 3.92 14.07
C MET A 238 18.18 4.01 15.60
N ALA A 239 18.79 5.06 16.16
CA ALA A 239 19.06 5.19 17.58
C ALA A 239 17.78 5.17 18.43
N GLU A 240 16.66 5.64 17.91
CA GLU A 240 15.33 5.66 18.54
C GLU A 240 14.84 4.25 18.86
N LEU A 241 15.33 3.26 18.11
CA LEU A 241 14.99 1.85 18.28
C LEU A 241 16.02 1.08 19.12
N ALA A 242 17.07 1.75 19.60
CA ALA A 242 18.04 1.13 20.49
C ALA A 242 17.38 0.66 21.80
N GLY A 243 17.52 -0.62 22.11
CA GLY A 243 16.94 -1.23 23.31
C GLY A 243 15.45 -1.57 23.21
N THR A 244 14.82 -1.33 22.06
CA THR A 244 13.47 -1.86 21.76
C THR A 244 13.54 -3.36 21.40
N GLY A 245 12.38 -4.01 21.32
CA GLY A 245 12.30 -5.42 20.87
C GLY A 245 12.75 -5.64 19.43
N THR A 246 12.65 -4.61 18.58
CA THR A 246 13.14 -4.62 17.19
C THR A 246 14.66 -4.47 17.17
N GLY A 247 15.20 -3.44 17.82
CA GLY A 247 16.62 -3.11 17.79
C GLY A 247 17.07 -2.49 16.45
N THR A 248 18.22 -1.83 16.46
CA THR A 248 18.71 -1.01 15.33
C THR A 248 19.01 -1.83 14.07
N ALA A 249 19.65 -2.99 14.24
CA ALA A 249 20.07 -3.82 13.12
C ALA A 249 18.89 -4.42 12.34
N VAL A 250 17.82 -4.82 13.05
CA VAL A 250 16.60 -5.32 12.40
C VAL A 250 15.91 -4.17 11.68
N ALA A 251 15.74 -3.03 12.35
CA ALA A 251 15.08 -1.86 11.77
C ALA A 251 15.75 -1.37 10.49
N LEU A 252 17.09 -1.27 10.46
CA LEU A 252 17.84 -0.93 9.25
C LEU A 252 17.56 -1.89 8.10
N ARG A 253 17.62 -3.20 8.35
CA ARG A 253 17.40 -4.21 7.31
C ARG A 253 15.99 -4.16 6.75
N THR A 254 14.99 -4.14 7.63
CA THR A 254 13.58 -4.12 7.21
C THR A 254 13.23 -2.81 6.52
N ALA A 255 13.69 -1.65 7.02
CA ALA A 255 13.47 -0.36 6.36
C ALA A 255 14.08 -0.35 4.94
N ILE A 256 15.30 -0.86 4.76
CA ILE A 256 15.91 -0.91 3.42
C ILE A 256 15.13 -1.83 2.46
N ALA A 257 14.67 -3.01 2.90
CA ALA A 257 13.81 -3.86 2.06
C ALA A 257 12.48 -3.17 1.73
N HIS A 258 11.89 -2.46 2.70
CA HIS A 258 10.64 -1.74 2.51
C HIS A 258 10.77 -0.62 1.47
N GLU A 259 11.72 0.30 1.68
CA GLU A 259 11.91 1.46 0.80
C GLU A 259 12.45 1.07 -0.58
N PHE A 260 13.31 0.04 -0.66
CA PHE A 260 13.76 -0.47 -1.95
C PHE A 260 12.60 -1.07 -2.75
N PHE A 261 11.67 -1.76 -2.09
CA PHE A 261 10.50 -2.28 -2.77
C PHE A 261 9.59 -1.15 -3.28
N HIS A 262 9.49 -0.01 -2.59
CA HIS A 262 8.79 1.15 -3.15
C HIS A 262 9.41 1.65 -4.45
N LEU A 263 10.75 1.66 -4.58
CA LEU A 263 11.39 2.03 -5.85
C LEU A 263 11.03 1.05 -6.98
N ILE A 264 10.92 -0.24 -6.69
CA ILE A 264 10.40 -1.24 -7.63
C ILE A 264 8.94 -0.93 -8.01
N GLN A 265 8.09 -0.63 -7.02
CA GLN A 265 6.69 -0.28 -7.24
C GLN A 265 6.52 0.96 -8.11
N PHE A 266 7.40 1.96 -7.95
CA PHE A 266 7.37 3.18 -8.75
C PHE A 266 7.66 2.90 -10.22
N GLY A 267 8.50 1.90 -10.54
CA GLY A 267 8.69 1.39 -11.90
C GLY A 267 7.45 0.73 -12.50
N TYR A 268 6.49 0.28 -11.68
CA TYR A 268 5.21 -0.27 -12.14
C TYR A 268 4.12 0.79 -12.26
N ASP A 269 3.71 1.41 -11.15
CA ASP A 269 2.71 2.48 -11.12
C ASP A 269 2.73 3.25 -9.79
N ILE A 270 3.10 4.54 -9.84
CA ILE A 270 3.06 5.45 -8.69
C ILE A 270 1.65 5.90 -8.29
N TYR A 271 0.60 5.55 -9.04
CA TYR A 271 -0.79 5.98 -8.83
C TYR A 271 -1.69 4.93 -8.17
N GLU A 272 -1.14 3.76 -7.83
CA GLU A 272 -1.87 2.71 -7.14
C GLU A 272 -2.30 3.10 -5.73
N SER A 273 -3.19 2.28 -5.16
CA SER A 273 -3.69 2.45 -3.80
C SER A 273 -2.53 2.41 -2.79
N PRO A 274 -2.45 3.40 -1.88
CA PRO A 274 -1.53 3.38 -0.75
C PRO A 274 -1.57 2.07 0.05
N TRP A 275 -2.73 1.43 0.19
CA TRP A 275 -2.82 0.11 0.82
C TRP A 275 -2.01 -0.97 0.08
N LEU A 276 -2.06 -1.01 -1.25
CA LEU A 276 -1.31 -2.01 -2.02
C LEU A 276 0.20 -1.80 -1.85
N MET A 277 0.65 -0.54 -1.97
CA MET A 277 2.04 -0.14 -1.79
C MET A 277 2.59 -0.59 -0.43
N GLU A 278 1.95 -0.15 0.66
CA GLU A 278 2.41 -0.39 2.02
C GLU A 278 2.28 -1.84 2.47
N SER A 279 1.15 -2.49 2.14
CA SER A 279 0.93 -3.87 2.57
C SER A 279 1.89 -4.84 1.88
N THR A 280 2.30 -4.55 0.64
CA THR A 280 3.27 -5.38 -0.08
C THR A 280 4.72 -5.02 0.26
N ALA A 281 5.06 -3.75 0.53
CA ALA A 281 6.37 -3.36 1.06
C ALA A 281 6.62 -3.94 2.47
N SER A 282 5.62 -3.84 3.35
CA SER A 282 5.65 -4.49 4.67
C SER A 282 5.75 -6.01 4.60
N TRP A 283 5.12 -6.62 3.58
CA TRP A 283 5.25 -8.06 3.32
C TRP A 283 6.66 -8.40 2.83
N MET A 284 7.27 -7.53 2.03
CA MET A 284 8.62 -7.72 1.50
C MET A 284 9.68 -7.77 2.61
N GLU A 285 9.53 -6.95 3.67
CA GLU A 285 10.38 -7.02 4.87
C GLU A 285 10.53 -8.47 5.38
N HIS A 286 9.41 -9.19 5.45
CA HIS A 286 9.38 -10.58 5.92
C HIS A 286 9.94 -11.57 4.88
N GLN A 287 9.76 -11.31 3.59
CA GLN A 287 10.30 -12.19 2.55
C GLN A 287 11.82 -12.11 2.45
N VAL A 288 12.39 -10.91 2.60
CA VAL A 288 13.84 -10.69 2.55
C VAL A 288 14.48 -11.14 3.88
N TYR A 289 13.84 -10.84 5.01
CA TYR A 289 14.37 -11.13 6.35
C TYR A 289 13.39 -11.95 7.21
N PRO A 290 13.15 -13.23 6.89
CA PRO A 290 12.18 -14.06 7.63
C PRO A 290 12.55 -14.25 9.11
N ALA A 291 13.84 -14.23 9.45
CA ALA A 291 14.30 -14.35 10.85
C ALA A 291 14.02 -13.10 11.71
N ASP A 292 13.74 -11.96 11.08
CA ASP A 292 13.50 -10.70 11.76
C ASP A 292 12.02 -10.50 12.15
N ASN A 293 11.16 -11.49 11.84
CA ASN A 293 9.74 -11.54 12.19
C ASN A 293 8.99 -10.25 11.82
N GLY A 294 8.88 -9.99 10.51
CA GLY A 294 8.22 -8.85 9.87
C GLY A 294 7.19 -8.09 10.72
N ASN A 295 7.42 -6.79 10.85
CA ASN A 295 6.66 -5.79 11.63
C ASN A 295 5.57 -6.36 12.58
N PRO A 296 5.95 -6.97 13.73
CA PRO A 296 5.03 -7.55 14.72
C PRO A 296 3.98 -6.57 15.21
N HIS A 297 4.46 -5.34 15.35
CA HIS A 297 3.77 -4.30 16.05
C HIS A 297 2.62 -3.79 15.21
N ALA A 298 2.68 -3.91 13.88
CA ALA A 298 1.60 -3.53 12.99
C ALA A 298 0.39 -4.49 13.03
N LEU A 299 0.59 -5.77 13.38
CA LEU A 299 -0.49 -6.78 13.40
C LEU A 299 -1.64 -6.44 14.34
N LYS A 300 -1.42 -5.63 15.38
CA LYS A 300 -2.49 -5.15 16.28
C LYS A 300 -3.50 -4.23 15.57
N TYR A 301 -3.10 -3.61 14.46
CA TYR A 301 -3.91 -2.71 13.64
C TYR A 301 -4.50 -3.39 12.40
N SER A 302 -4.00 -4.57 12.04
CA SER A 302 -4.48 -5.37 10.91
C SER A 302 -5.99 -5.65 10.96
N SER A 303 -6.58 -5.85 9.79
CA SER A 303 -7.95 -6.36 9.61
C SER A 303 -8.08 -7.80 10.09
N MET A 304 -6.97 -8.55 10.21
CA MET A 304 -6.97 -9.87 10.86
C MET A 304 -7.38 -9.74 12.33
N ARG A 305 -6.79 -8.78 13.05
CA ARG A 305 -7.11 -8.53 14.47
C ARG A 305 -8.42 -7.76 14.64
N ASN A 306 -8.70 -6.84 13.73
CA ASN A 306 -9.83 -5.91 13.77
C ASN A 306 -10.72 -6.14 12.53
N PRO A 307 -11.52 -7.22 12.48
CA PRO A 307 -12.23 -7.63 11.27
C PRO A 307 -13.21 -6.60 10.73
N TRP A 308 -13.66 -5.63 11.54
CA TRP A 308 -14.55 -4.55 11.09
C TRP A 308 -13.86 -3.47 10.26
N LEU A 309 -12.53 -3.45 10.20
CA LEU A 309 -11.79 -2.54 9.33
C LEU A 309 -11.70 -3.14 7.92
N PRO A 310 -12.08 -2.39 6.87
CA PRO A 310 -11.77 -2.75 5.48
C PRO A 310 -10.30 -3.11 5.32
N LEU A 311 -10.03 -4.10 4.49
CA LEU A 311 -8.66 -4.55 4.23
C LEU A 311 -7.81 -3.41 3.66
N ASP A 312 -8.38 -2.59 2.80
CA ASP A 312 -7.83 -1.40 2.14
C ASP A 312 -7.91 -0.12 3.00
N THR A 313 -7.96 -0.25 4.33
CA THR A 313 -7.92 0.92 5.22
C THR A 313 -6.52 1.54 5.25
N GLU A 314 -6.46 2.84 4.92
CA GLU A 314 -5.24 3.66 4.93
C GLU A 314 -5.29 4.65 6.12
N ASN A 315 -4.58 4.34 7.21
CA ASN A 315 -4.65 5.13 8.44
C ASN A 315 -3.32 5.28 9.20
N GLY A 316 -2.20 4.96 8.55
CA GLY A 316 -0.86 4.92 9.13
C GLY A 316 -0.60 3.69 9.99
N GLY A 317 -1.29 2.57 9.74
CA GLY A 317 -1.03 1.35 10.51
C GLY A 317 -1.80 0.10 10.10
N THR A 318 -3.04 0.22 9.60
CA THR A 318 -3.79 -0.95 9.12
C THR A 318 -3.16 -1.52 7.85
N GLU A 319 -2.73 -0.66 6.93
CA GLU A 319 -2.03 -0.99 5.70
C GLU A 319 -0.75 -1.80 5.96
N TYR A 320 0.14 -1.34 6.85
CA TYR A 320 1.28 -2.12 7.33
C TYR A 320 0.84 -3.44 7.93
N GLY A 321 -0.12 -3.42 8.86
CA GLY A 321 -0.57 -4.64 9.54
C GLY A 321 -1.21 -5.67 8.61
N ASN A 322 -1.67 -5.25 7.43
CA ASN A 322 -2.30 -6.10 6.44
C ASN A 322 -1.29 -6.78 5.51
N TRP A 323 0.02 -6.64 5.74
CA TRP A 323 1.03 -7.53 5.16
C TRP A 323 0.69 -9.02 5.36
N VAL A 324 0.04 -9.35 6.47
CA VAL A 324 -0.39 -10.72 6.80
C VAL A 324 -1.43 -11.29 5.83
N TYR A 325 -2.19 -10.43 5.14
CA TYR A 325 -3.07 -10.83 4.06
C TYR A 325 -2.27 -11.24 2.82
N GLN A 326 -1.22 -10.48 2.48
CA GLN A 326 -0.31 -10.84 1.40
C GLN A 326 0.40 -12.15 1.73
N GLN A 327 0.88 -12.31 2.97
CA GLN A 327 1.49 -13.56 3.44
C GLN A 327 0.54 -14.75 3.34
N LEU A 328 -0.71 -14.61 3.76
CA LEU A 328 -1.69 -15.69 3.63
C LEU A 328 -1.88 -16.10 2.17
N THR A 329 -1.98 -15.09 1.31
CA THR A 329 -2.25 -15.27 -0.12
C THR A 329 -1.07 -15.96 -0.80
N THR A 330 0.16 -15.54 -0.53
CA THR A 330 1.37 -16.13 -1.14
C THR A 330 1.71 -17.51 -0.60
N GLU A 331 1.45 -17.81 0.67
CA GLU A 331 1.56 -19.20 1.19
C GLU A 331 0.59 -20.16 0.48
N ARG A 332 -0.52 -19.63 -0.05
CA ARG A 332 -1.57 -20.42 -0.70
C ARG A 332 -1.44 -20.50 -2.21
N LEU A 333 -1.04 -19.40 -2.85
CA LEU A 333 -1.05 -19.23 -4.31
C LEU A 333 0.35 -19.18 -4.92
N GLY A 334 1.39 -18.96 -4.10
CA GLY A 334 2.77 -18.74 -4.56
C GLY A 334 3.21 -17.29 -4.36
N THR A 335 4.49 -17.08 -4.04
CA THR A 335 5.11 -15.76 -3.84
C THR A 335 5.03 -14.87 -5.09
N ASP A 336 5.09 -15.48 -6.28
CA ASP A 336 4.91 -14.84 -7.59
C ASP A 336 3.56 -14.17 -7.79
N THR A 337 2.55 -14.53 -6.98
CA THR A 337 1.23 -13.88 -7.04
C THR A 337 1.33 -12.36 -6.82
N VAL A 338 2.20 -11.89 -5.91
CA VAL A 338 2.36 -10.43 -5.67
C VAL A 338 3.06 -9.74 -6.85
N LEU A 339 4.04 -10.41 -7.48
CA LEU A 339 4.66 -9.92 -8.72
C LEU A 339 3.61 -9.74 -9.83
N HIS A 340 2.74 -10.74 -10.03
CA HIS A 340 1.68 -10.65 -11.03
C HIS A 340 0.67 -9.56 -10.71
N ILE A 341 0.39 -9.26 -9.44
CA ILE A 341 -0.45 -8.11 -9.06
C ILE A 341 0.19 -6.81 -9.57
N TRP A 342 1.48 -6.60 -9.31
CA TRP A 342 2.19 -5.40 -9.74
C TRP A 342 2.36 -5.29 -11.27
N GLN A 343 2.63 -6.40 -11.96
CA GLN A 343 2.66 -6.42 -13.43
C GLN A 343 1.30 -6.07 -14.06
N ASN A 344 0.21 -6.54 -13.45
CA ASN A 344 -1.14 -6.15 -13.87
C ASN A 344 -1.42 -4.68 -13.54
N ALA A 345 -0.95 -4.19 -12.38
CA ALA A 345 -1.08 -2.79 -11.98
C ALA A 345 -0.42 -1.85 -13.00
N GLY A 346 0.86 -2.08 -13.31
CA GLY A 346 1.60 -1.27 -14.29
C GLY A 346 1.11 -1.41 -15.74
N SER A 347 0.20 -2.33 -16.05
CA SER A 347 -0.38 -2.48 -17.40
C SER A 347 -1.40 -1.38 -17.75
N GLN A 348 -1.94 -0.70 -16.74
CA GLN A 348 -2.98 0.32 -16.88
C GLN A 348 -2.80 1.39 -15.80
N GLY A 349 -2.62 2.64 -16.20
CA GLY A 349 -2.45 3.73 -15.24
C GLY A 349 -3.59 3.97 -14.27
N GLY A 350 -3.21 4.37 -13.07
CA GLY A 350 -4.13 4.77 -12.01
C GLY A 350 -4.56 3.57 -11.18
N ASP A 351 -5.18 3.85 -10.04
CA ASP A 351 -5.60 2.79 -9.10
C ASP A 351 -6.51 1.75 -9.76
N ASN A 352 -5.91 0.60 -10.05
CA ASN A 352 -6.56 -0.59 -10.58
C ASN A 352 -6.34 -1.80 -9.66
N THR A 353 -5.83 -1.57 -8.44
CA THR A 353 -5.45 -2.56 -7.42
C THR A 353 -6.41 -3.74 -7.39
N ARG A 354 -7.73 -3.49 -7.33
CA ARG A 354 -8.71 -4.57 -7.22
C ARG A 354 -8.79 -5.46 -8.46
N SER A 355 -8.77 -4.89 -9.65
CA SER A 355 -8.74 -5.67 -10.89
C SER A 355 -7.44 -6.44 -11.03
N SER A 356 -6.31 -5.85 -10.63
CA SER A 356 -5.00 -6.50 -10.70
C SER A 356 -4.89 -7.68 -9.73
N MET A 357 -5.39 -7.53 -8.51
CA MET A 357 -5.56 -8.66 -7.57
C MET A 357 -6.46 -9.76 -8.14
N GLU A 358 -7.63 -9.39 -8.67
CA GLU A 358 -8.56 -10.38 -9.21
C GLU A 358 -7.94 -11.14 -10.40
N THR A 359 -7.22 -10.46 -11.30
CA THR A 359 -6.53 -11.09 -12.42
C THR A 359 -5.43 -12.05 -11.94
N ALA A 360 -4.51 -11.59 -11.08
CA ALA A 360 -3.43 -12.43 -10.54
C ALA A 360 -3.97 -13.65 -9.78
N TYR A 361 -5.03 -13.48 -8.98
CA TYR A 361 -5.65 -14.60 -8.28
C TYR A 361 -6.32 -15.59 -9.22
N ASN A 362 -6.96 -15.12 -10.30
CA ASN A 362 -7.55 -16.00 -11.31
C ASN A 362 -6.47 -16.80 -12.06
N GLU A 363 -5.32 -16.19 -12.37
CA GLU A 363 -4.16 -16.88 -12.95
C GLU A 363 -3.65 -18.00 -12.05
N ALA A 364 -3.63 -17.77 -10.74
CA ALA A 364 -3.28 -18.77 -9.74
C ALA A 364 -4.43 -19.76 -9.40
N GLY A 365 -5.56 -19.71 -10.11
CA GLY A 365 -6.69 -20.64 -9.93
C GLY A 365 -7.60 -20.34 -8.73
N SER A 366 -7.60 -19.10 -8.25
CA SER A 366 -8.45 -18.59 -7.17
C SER A 366 -9.28 -17.37 -7.62
N SER A 367 -9.69 -16.51 -6.67
CA SER A 367 -10.40 -15.24 -6.90
C SER A 367 -10.29 -14.37 -5.64
N ALA A 368 -10.48 -13.05 -5.75
CA ALA A 368 -10.42 -12.16 -4.59
C ALA A 368 -11.50 -12.51 -3.55
N LEU A 369 -12.67 -12.96 -4.00
CA LEU A 369 -13.72 -13.44 -3.12
C LEU A 369 -13.27 -14.67 -2.31
N ASN A 370 -12.58 -15.62 -2.95
CA ASN A 370 -12.10 -16.80 -2.26
C ASN A 370 -10.97 -16.46 -1.29
N GLU A 371 -9.98 -15.66 -1.68
CA GLU A 371 -8.86 -15.32 -0.80
C GLU A 371 -9.31 -14.46 0.38
N PHE A 372 -10.22 -13.51 0.17
CA PHE A 372 -10.84 -12.79 1.29
C PHE A 372 -11.58 -13.74 2.24
N ARG A 373 -12.34 -14.71 1.72
CA ARG A 373 -13.00 -15.73 2.55
C ARG A 373 -11.99 -16.56 3.35
N MET A 374 -10.86 -16.93 2.75
CA MET A 374 -9.79 -17.67 3.43
C MET A 374 -9.15 -16.82 4.52
N PHE A 375 -9.01 -15.51 4.29
CA PHE A 375 -8.56 -14.56 5.30
C PHE A 375 -9.49 -14.50 6.53
N LEU A 376 -10.81 -14.54 6.34
CA LEU A 376 -11.75 -14.63 7.47
C LEU A 376 -11.53 -15.90 8.31
N ALA A 377 -11.26 -17.02 7.65
CA ALA A 377 -10.99 -18.28 8.31
C ALA A 377 -9.67 -18.25 9.09
N ALA A 378 -8.62 -17.75 8.43
CA ALA A 378 -7.28 -17.63 8.96
C ALA A 378 -7.28 -16.71 10.20
N SER A 379 -7.95 -15.56 10.11
CA SER A 379 -8.05 -14.60 11.23
C SER A 379 -8.67 -15.22 12.49
N MET A 380 -9.65 -16.12 12.36
CA MET A 380 -10.24 -16.81 13.51
C MET A 380 -9.39 -17.96 14.11
N ALA A 381 -8.47 -18.53 13.33
CA ALA A 381 -7.53 -19.58 13.77
C ALA A 381 -6.19 -19.50 13.03
N PRO A 382 -5.34 -18.52 13.36
CA PRO A 382 -4.11 -18.27 12.62
C PRO A 382 -3.21 -19.51 12.51
N ARG A 383 -3.08 -20.25 13.60
CA ARG A 383 -2.33 -21.52 13.76
C ARG A 383 -2.62 -22.60 12.71
N ARG A 384 -3.76 -22.54 12.02
CA ARG A 384 -4.16 -23.54 11.02
C ARG A 384 -3.80 -23.12 9.60
N TYR A 385 -3.70 -21.82 9.37
CA TYR A 385 -3.71 -21.24 8.03
C TYR A 385 -2.39 -20.60 7.64
N TRP A 386 -1.67 -20.04 8.61
CA TRP A 386 -0.31 -19.59 8.39
C TRP A 386 0.70 -20.57 8.95
N SER A 387 1.80 -20.75 8.22
CA SER A 387 2.95 -21.54 8.67
C SER A 387 3.50 -21.08 10.03
N GLU A 388 3.52 -19.77 10.28
CA GLU A 388 4.01 -19.13 11.52
C GLU A 388 2.91 -18.82 12.55
N GLY A 389 1.69 -19.32 12.33
CA GLY A 389 0.53 -18.95 13.13
C GLY A 389 0.58 -19.34 14.62
N ASP A 390 1.48 -20.24 15.02
CA ASP A 390 1.67 -20.68 16.41
C ASP A 390 2.48 -19.69 17.26
N ASP A 391 3.36 -18.91 16.63
CA ASP A 391 4.41 -18.15 17.32
C ASP A 391 4.06 -16.67 17.50
N PHE A 392 3.18 -16.12 16.65
CA PHE A 392 3.11 -14.67 16.51
C PHE A 392 1.74 -14.06 16.17
N TYR A 393 0.93 -14.71 15.33
CA TYR A 393 -0.28 -14.07 14.79
C TYR A 393 -1.44 -14.01 15.81
N PRO A 394 -1.94 -12.80 16.15
CA PRO A 394 -3.08 -12.68 17.04
C PRO A 394 -4.38 -13.13 16.34
N ALA A 395 -5.24 -13.83 17.08
CA ALA A 395 -6.56 -14.17 16.57
C ALA A 395 -7.48 -12.93 16.48
N ALA A 396 -8.48 -13.00 15.60
CA ALA A 396 -9.48 -11.96 15.41
C ALA A 396 -10.22 -11.59 16.70
N THR A 397 -10.58 -10.30 16.82
CA THR A 397 -11.43 -9.81 17.90
C THR A 397 -12.89 -10.13 17.60
N MET A 398 -13.54 -10.89 18.50
CA MET A 398 -14.94 -11.25 18.35
C MET A 398 -15.85 -10.08 18.74
N ALA A 399 -16.75 -9.66 17.86
CA ALA A 399 -17.76 -8.64 18.13
C ALA A 399 -18.73 -9.08 19.24
N LYS A 400 -19.06 -10.38 19.30
CA LYS A 400 -19.90 -10.92 20.37
C LYS A 400 -19.58 -12.36 20.74
N ASN A 401 -19.73 -12.65 22.03
CA ASN A 401 -19.67 -13.99 22.59
C ASN A 401 -21.04 -14.38 23.17
N TRP A 402 -21.52 -15.57 22.87
CA TRP A 402 -22.74 -16.15 23.43
C TRP A 402 -22.51 -17.53 24.03
N THR A 403 -23.26 -17.85 25.08
CA THR A 403 -23.44 -19.22 25.58
C THR A 403 -24.90 -19.61 25.40
N LEU A 404 -25.18 -20.73 24.74
CA LEU A 404 -26.53 -21.26 24.56
C LEU A 404 -26.74 -22.50 25.43
N SER A 405 -27.95 -22.63 25.97
CA SER A 405 -28.33 -23.70 26.92
C SER A 405 -29.74 -24.22 26.63
N THR A 406 -30.17 -25.24 27.37
CA THR A 406 -31.54 -25.75 27.26
C THR A 406 -32.60 -24.72 27.69
N ALA A 407 -32.24 -23.77 28.55
CA ALA A 407 -33.10 -22.65 28.97
C ALA A 407 -33.04 -21.49 27.97
N LYS A 408 -31.87 -21.21 27.40
CA LYS A 408 -31.66 -20.17 26.38
C LYS A 408 -31.19 -20.80 25.07
N LYS A 409 -32.15 -21.33 24.30
CA LYS A 409 -31.87 -22.07 23.07
C LYS A 409 -31.56 -21.20 21.85
N SER A 410 -31.76 -19.89 21.95
CA SER A 410 -31.60 -18.96 20.83
C SER A 410 -30.95 -17.67 21.29
N THR A 411 -30.20 -17.03 20.39
CA THR A 411 -29.73 -15.65 20.56
C THR A 411 -30.84 -14.61 20.34
N GLY A 412 -31.97 -15.00 19.77
CA GLY A 412 -32.91 -14.06 19.15
C GLY A 412 -32.39 -13.56 17.79
N LYS A 413 -33.14 -12.67 17.15
CA LYS A 413 -32.71 -12.00 15.91
C LYS A 413 -31.69 -10.91 16.22
N TRP A 414 -30.63 -10.87 15.44
CA TRP A 414 -29.57 -9.87 15.46
C TRP A 414 -29.37 -9.33 14.06
N TRP A 415 -28.71 -8.18 13.98
CA TRP A 415 -28.17 -7.67 12.73
C TRP A 415 -26.70 -7.33 12.94
N ALA A 416 -25.92 -7.39 11.86
CA ALA A 416 -24.53 -6.93 11.81
C ALA A 416 -24.28 -6.25 10.47
N SER A 417 -23.38 -5.27 10.45
CA SER A 417 -22.92 -4.60 9.23
C SER A 417 -21.43 -4.87 9.07
N ALA A 418 -21.03 -5.32 7.89
CA ALA A 418 -19.65 -5.35 7.46
C ALA A 418 -19.47 -4.27 6.39
N ASP A 419 -18.46 -3.42 6.53
CA ASP A 419 -18.04 -2.56 5.45
C ASP A 419 -17.42 -3.40 4.32
N HIS A 420 -17.05 -2.78 3.21
CA HIS A 420 -16.27 -3.43 2.15
C HIS A 420 -14.98 -4.04 2.68
N MET A 421 -14.58 -5.17 2.09
CA MET A 421 -13.40 -5.95 2.49
C MET A 421 -13.27 -6.13 4.02
N ALA A 422 -14.39 -6.22 4.73
CA ALA A 422 -14.46 -6.34 6.18
C ALA A 422 -15.41 -7.47 6.61
N ALA A 423 -15.42 -7.76 7.91
CA ALA A 423 -16.23 -8.80 8.52
C ALA A 423 -16.66 -8.47 9.95
N VAL A 424 -17.61 -9.27 10.43
CA VAL A 424 -18.03 -9.28 11.83
C VAL A 424 -17.99 -10.71 12.35
N ASP A 425 -17.20 -10.89 13.40
CA ASP A 425 -16.89 -12.21 13.94
C ASP A 425 -17.58 -12.48 15.28
N PHE A 426 -18.03 -13.72 15.46
CA PHE A 426 -18.80 -14.16 16.61
C PHE A 426 -18.25 -15.45 17.20
N SER A 427 -18.38 -15.62 18.51
CA SER A 427 -18.14 -16.90 19.19
C SER A 427 -19.36 -17.38 19.96
N ILE A 428 -19.71 -18.65 19.77
CA ILE A 428 -20.86 -19.30 20.41
C ILE A 428 -20.35 -20.56 21.14
N LYS A 429 -20.64 -20.67 22.43
CA LYS A 429 -20.22 -21.79 23.30
C LYS A 429 -21.42 -22.63 23.76
N PRO A 430 -21.31 -23.96 23.76
CA PRO A 430 -22.33 -24.80 24.37
C PRO A 430 -22.21 -24.71 25.89
N ASP A 431 -23.34 -24.50 26.57
CA ASP A 431 -23.41 -24.65 28.01
C ASP A 431 -23.04 -26.08 28.44
N ALA A 432 -22.48 -26.23 29.65
CA ALA A 432 -21.97 -27.50 30.16
C ALA A 432 -23.02 -28.63 30.11
N HIS A 433 -24.31 -28.32 30.22
CA HIS A 433 -25.40 -29.29 30.22
C HIS A 433 -25.83 -29.78 28.82
N LEU A 434 -25.31 -29.20 27.73
CA LEU A 434 -25.59 -29.64 26.34
C LEU A 434 -24.81 -30.91 25.94
N THR A 435 -24.92 -31.97 26.73
CA THR A 435 -24.11 -33.20 26.59
C THR A 435 -24.64 -34.20 25.55
N GLY A 436 -25.84 -33.97 25.02
CA GLY A 436 -26.44 -34.77 23.95
C GLY A 436 -25.90 -34.41 22.55
N PRO A 437 -26.47 -34.99 21.47
CA PRO A 437 -26.11 -34.69 20.08
C PRO A 437 -26.69 -33.35 19.60
N TRP A 438 -26.48 -32.29 20.38
CA TRP A 438 -26.95 -30.96 20.05
C TRP A 438 -26.24 -30.40 18.82
N LYS A 439 -27.00 -29.66 18.02
CA LYS A 439 -26.52 -28.92 16.86
C LYS A 439 -26.82 -27.44 17.04
N LEU A 440 -25.86 -26.61 16.64
CA LEU A 440 -26.07 -25.17 16.46
C LEU A 440 -26.52 -24.97 15.02
N ARG A 441 -27.53 -24.12 14.83
CA ARG A 441 -28.01 -23.69 13.53
C ARG A 441 -27.79 -22.19 13.40
N LEU A 442 -26.96 -21.80 12.45
CA LEU A 442 -26.90 -20.45 11.93
C LEU A 442 -28.02 -20.27 10.91
N THR A 443 -28.71 -19.14 11.03
CA THR A 443 -29.60 -18.63 10.02
C THR A 443 -29.18 -17.20 9.73
N ALA A 444 -28.74 -16.91 8.50
CA ALA A 444 -28.28 -15.60 8.08
C ALA A 444 -28.99 -15.20 6.79
N ASP A 445 -29.43 -13.95 6.71
CA ASP A 445 -30.18 -13.38 5.60
C ASP A 445 -29.52 -12.05 5.24
N PRO A 446 -28.69 -12.01 4.18
CA PRO A 446 -28.03 -10.78 3.78
C PRO A 446 -29.03 -9.86 3.06
N ARG A 447 -29.07 -8.58 3.44
CA ARG A 447 -29.97 -7.59 2.83
C ARG A 447 -29.53 -7.19 1.42
N VAL A 448 -28.25 -7.36 1.10
CA VAL A 448 -27.65 -7.22 -0.23
C VAL A 448 -27.33 -8.61 -0.75
N THR A 449 -27.38 -8.85 -2.07
CA THR A 449 -27.33 -10.22 -2.63
C THR A 449 -26.01 -10.63 -3.26
N LEU A 450 -25.06 -9.71 -3.46
CA LEU A 450 -23.77 -9.97 -4.11
C LEU A 450 -22.63 -9.86 -3.10
N ASN A 451 -21.51 -10.52 -3.36
CA ASN A 451 -20.23 -10.43 -2.62
C ASN A 451 -20.29 -10.73 -1.11
N ASN A 452 -21.41 -11.21 -0.60
CA ASN A 452 -21.48 -11.77 0.74
C ASN A 452 -20.66 -13.03 0.84
N THR A 453 -19.88 -13.13 1.90
CA THR A 453 -19.18 -14.34 2.26
C THR A 453 -19.13 -14.53 3.77
N GLY A 454 -18.47 -15.59 4.19
CA GLY A 454 -18.34 -15.90 5.59
C GLY A 454 -17.73 -17.25 5.77
N TYR A 455 -17.49 -17.57 7.03
CA TYR A 455 -16.83 -18.80 7.40
C TYR A 455 -17.32 -19.27 8.76
N VAL A 456 -17.43 -20.58 8.92
CA VAL A 456 -17.72 -21.20 10.21
C VAL A 456 -16.57 -22.10 10.63
N MET A 457 -16.26 -22.02 11.91
CA MET A 457 -15.22 -22.78 12.58
C MET A 457 -15.80 -23.49 13.79
N VAL A 458 -15.58 -24.78 13.92
CA VAL A 458 -15.94 -25.59 15.09
C VAL A 458 -14.66 -26.01 15.77
N VAL A 459 -14.38 -25.42 16.93
CA VAL A 459 -13.22 -25.75 17.77
C VAL A 459 -13.64 -26.86 18.73
N TYR A 460 -13.00 -28.01 18.61
CA TYR A 460 -13.24 -29.18 19.45
C TYR A 460 -12.32 -29.17 20.68
N LYS A 461 -12.72 -29.90 21.72
CA LYS A 461 -11.98 -29.97 23.00
C LYS A 461 -10.66 -30.74 22.91
N ASP A 462 -10.53 -31.59 21.90
CA ASP A 462 -9.30 -32.33 21.58
C ASP A 462 -8.31 -31.50 20.75
N GLY A 463 -8.63 -30.23 20.46
CA GLY A 463 -7.80 -29.33 19.67
C GLY A 463 -8.09 -29.39 18.16
N HIS A 464 -8.91 -30.34 17.68
CA HIS A 464 -9.32 -30.35 16.27
C HIS A 464 -10.14 -29.10 15.94
N ILE A 465 -9.98 -28.58 14.72
CA ILE A 465 -10.76 -27.44 14.21
C ILE A 465 -11.41 -27.86 12.89
N GLY A 466 -12.73 -27.99 12.89
CA GLY A 466 -13.51 -28.21 11.68
C GLY A 466 -13.90 -26.87 11.06
N THR A 467 -13.76 -26.73 9.75
CA THR A 467 -14.00 -25.47 9.05
C THR A 467 -14.93 -25.65 7.86
N SER A 468 -15.69 -24.60 7.53
CA SER A 468 -16.55 -24.64 6.36
C SER A 468 -16.89 -23.22 5.86
N PRO A 469 -16.82 -22.99 4.54
CA PRO A 469 -17.23 -21.72 3.96
C PRO A 469 -18.75 -21.53 4.08
N LEU A 470 -19.16 -20.27 4.27
CA LEU A 470 -20.55 -19.84 4.16
C LEU A 470 -20.75 -19.25 2.75
N ILE A 471 -21.48 -20.00 1.93
CA ILE A 471 -21.80 -19.61 0.54
C ILE A 471 -23.20 -19.04 0.53
N PHE A 472 -23.31 -17.76 0.18
CA PHE A 472 -24.58 -17.06 0.05
C PHE A 472 -25.00 -17.09 -1.43
N ASN A 473 -26.09 -17.79 -1.74
CA ASN A 473 -26.69 -17.72 -3.06
C ASN A 473 -27.54 -16.45 -3.17
N ARG A 474 -27.65 -15.91 -4.38
CA ARG A 474 -28.31 -14.63 -4.63
C ARG A 474 -29.77 -14.66 -4.16
N GLY A 475 -30.10 -13.81 -3.19
CA GLY A 475 -31.47 -13.68 -2.66
C GLY A 475 -31.89 -14.79 -1.70
N ASP A 476 -31.00 -15.72 -1.37
CA ASP A 476 -31.29 -16.84 -0.49
C ASP A 476 -30.82 -16.59 0.93
N LYS A 477 -31.71 -16.94 1.85
CA LYS A 477 -31.38 -17.10 3.25
C LYS A 477 -30.47 -18.31 3.46
N LEU A 478 -29.32 -18.08 4.07
CA LEU A 478 -28.39 -19.13 4.47
C LEU A 478 -28.87 -19.83 5.75
N VAL A 479 -28.95 -21.16 5.71
CA VAL A 479 -29.16 -22.00 6.89
C VAL A 479 -28.05 -23.04 6.97
N ARG A 480 -27.25 -22.99 8.04
CA ARG A 480 -26.14 -23.91 8.28
C ARG A 480 -26.31 -24.58 9.64
N SER A 481 -26.08 -25.89 9.73
CA SER A 481 -26.03 -26.62 11.00
C SER A 481 -24.63 -27.18 11.26
N MET A 482 -24.21 -27.18 12.52
CA MET A 482 -22.89 -27.61 12.95
C MET A 482 -22.98 -28.33 14.31
N PRO A 483 -22.02 -29.23 14.64
CA PRO A 483 -21.96 -29.87 15.95
C PRO A 483 -21.89 -28.84 17.09
N PHE A 484 -22.57 -29.12 18.21
CA PHE A 484 -22.64 -28.20 19.35
C PHE A 484 -22.83 -28.91 20.69
N SER A 485 -22.26 -30.10 20.83
CA SER A 485 -22.28 -30.84 22.09
C SER A 485 -21.18 -30.34 23.02
N SER A 486 -21.48 -30.07 24.29
CA SER A 486 -20.48 -29.68 25.30
C SER A 486 -19.47 -30.78 25.60
N LYS A 487 -19.72 -32.03 25.16
CA LYS A 487 -18.77 -33.13 25.27
C LYS A 487 -17.58 -33.00 24.33
N SER A 488 -17.81 -32.53 23.10
CA SER A 488 -16.78 -32.51 22.05
C SER A 488 -16.44 -31.11 21.55
N VAL A 489 -17.38 -30.16 21.61
CA VAL A 489 -17.21 -28.80 21.08
C VAL A 489 -16.85 -27.85 22.22
N SER A 490 -15.76 -27.11 22.02
CA SER A 490 -15.32 -26.01 22.90
C SER A 490 -16.05 -24.71 22.54
N ARG A 491 -16.02 -24.33 21.25
CA ARG A 491 -16.72 -23.17 20.72
C ARG A 491 -16.99 -23.33 19.22
N VAL A 492 -17.95 -22.56 18.72
CA VAL A 492 -18.13 -22.29 17.29
C VAL A 492 -17.77 -20.83 17.04
N GLY A 493 -16.88 -20.57 16.08
CA GLY A 493 -16.61 -19.25 15.53
C GLY A 493 -17.39 -19.06 14.23
N VAL A 494 -17.95 -17.88 14.02
CA VAL A 494 -18.65 -17.51 12.77
C VAL A 494 -18.20 -16.13 12.34
N SER A 495 -17.74 -16.02 11.11
CA SER A 495 -17.45 -14.76 10.45
C SER A 495 -18.49 -14.53 9.35
N LEU A 496 -19.07 -13.33 9.32
CA LEU A 496 -19.90 -12.82 8.23
C LEU A 496 -19.15 -11.66 7.60
N GLY A 497 -18.83 -11.74 6.32
CA GLY A 497 -17.94 -10.80 5.67
C GLY A 497 -18.44 -10.34 4.30
N ASN A 498 -17.98 -9.17 3.92
CA ASN A 498 -18.28 -8.51 2.67
C ASN A 498 -17.01 -8.47 1.82
N ALA A 499 -17.02 -9.17 0.69
CA ALA A 499 -15.88 -9.23 -0.24
C ALA A 499 -15.96 -8.18 -1.36
N SER A 500 -16.90 -7.22 -1.29
CA SER A 500 -16.98 -6.12 -2.24
C SER A 500 -15.74 -5.23 -2.15
N GLY A 501 -15.40 -4.57 -3.25
CA GLY A 501 -14.29 -3.61 -3.33
C GLY A 501 -14.78 -2.17 -3.54
N TRP A 502 -16.02 -1.87 -3.16
CA TRP A 502 -16.59 -0.52 -3.22
C TRP A 502 -17.07 -0.16 -1.83
N GLN A 503 -17.23 1.12 -1.47
CA GLN A 503 -17.73 1.53 -0.15
C GLN A 503 -19.24 1.21 0.08
N ASP A 504 -19.66 -0.02 -0.22
CA ASP A 504 -21.00 -0.56 0.05
C ASP A 504 -20.99 -1.41 1.32
N GLY A 505 -21.62 -0.91 2.38
CA GLY A 505 -21.83 -1.69 3.60
C GLY A 505 -22.85 -2.81 3.39
N HIS A 506 -22.54 -4.03 3.83
CA HIS A 506 -23.44 -5.18 3.79
C HIS A 506 -24.02 -5.47 5.15
N VAL A 507 -25.34 -5.58 5.22
CA VAL A 507 -26.07 -5.87 6.45
C VAL A 507 -26.61 -7.29 6.42
N TYR A 508 -26.35 -8.04 7.49
CA TYR A 508 -26.84 -9.40 7.72
C TYR A 508 -27.87 -9.40 8.83
N ASP A 509 -29.08 -9.89 8.57
CA ASP A 509 -30.00 -10.29 9.62
C ASP A 509 -29.74 -11.76 9.96
N PHE A 510 -29.39 -12.07 11.21
CA PHE A 510 -29.01 -13.42 11.60
C PHE A 510 -29.53 -13.86 12.95
N ARG A 511 -29.50 -15.17 13.19
CA ARG A 511 -29.71 -15.76 14.51
C ARG A 511 -29.00 -17.10 14.64
N PHE A 512 -28.73 -17.46 15.88
CA PHE A 512 -28.24 -18.77 16.28
C PHE A 512 -29.28 -19.47 17.14
N ASP A 513 -29.63 -20.70 16.77
CA ASP A 513 -30.54 -21.56 17.54
C ASP A 513 -29.92 -22.94 17.75
N ILE A 514 -30.16 -23.57 18.90
CA ILE A 514 -29.79 -24.96 19.12
C ILE A 514 -31.00 -25.89 18.96
N TRP A 515 -30.73 -27.07 18.40
CA TRP A 515 -31.70 -28.15 18.28
C TRP A 515 -31.03 -29.50 18.53
N ARG A 516 -31.83 -30.52 18.80
CA ARG A 516 -31.39 -31.88 19.08
C ARG A 516 -31.96 -32.84 18.06
#